data_AF-A0A401PVW3-F1
#
_entry.id   AF-A0A401PVW3-F1
#
_cell.length_a   1.000
_cell.length_b   1.000
_cell.length_c   1.000
_cell.angle_alpha   90.00
_cell.angle_beta   90.00
_cell.angle_gamma   90.00
#
_symmetry.space_group_name_H-M   'P 1'
#
loop_
_entity.id
_entity.type
_entity.pdbx_description
1 polymer ?
#
loop_
_entity_poly.entity_id
_entity_poly.type
_entity_poly.pdbx_seq_one_letter_code
_entity_poly.pdbx_strand_id
1 'polypeptide(L)'
;MDTSELFTSCRRGELYRVRYLVEQRDVELNVKDKWDSTPLYYACLCGHEELVQYLLANGAKCEANTFDGERCLYGALNDSIRRLLKDYKQITAKSMQRDYYDDFLQR
;
A
#
# COMPACT_ATOMS: atom_id res chain seq x y z
N MET A 1 14.57 14.21 5.98
CA MET A 1 15.56 13.24 5.45
C MET A 1 14.98 11.83 5.45
N ASP A 2 14.08 11.54 6.38
CA ASP A 2 13.52 10.20 6.64
C ASP A 2 12.60 9.67 5.53
N THR A 3 11.91 10.53 4.77
CA THR A 3 11.08 10.10 3.63
C THR A 3 11.92 9.55 2.48
N SER A 4 13.00 10.25 2.11
CA SER A 4 13.97 9.77 1.12
C SER A 4 14.60 8.43 1.53
N GLU A 5 14.82 8.27 2.83
CA GLU A 5 15.32 7.03 3.41
C GLU A 5 14.28 5.90 3.30
N LEU A 6 13.02 6.18 3.65
CA LEU A 6 11.90 5.24 3.50
C LEU A 6 11.78 4.75 2.05
N PHE A 7 11.81 5.66 1.07
CA PHE A 7 11.78 5.28 -0.36
C PHE A 7 12.95 4.36 -0.74
N THR A 8 14.16 4.67 -0.28
CA THR A 8 15.35 3.87 -0.59
C THR A 8 15.26 2.48 0.05
N SER A 9 14.84 2.40 1.29
CA SER A 9 14.63 1.12 2.00
C SER A 9 13.51 0.29 1.37
N CYS A 10 12.42 0.92 0.90
CA CYS A 10 11.35 0.22 0.18
C CYS A 10 11.79 -0.33 -1.17
N ARG A 11 12.65 0.39 -1.91
CA ARG A 11 13.24 -0.10 -3.16
C ARG A 11 14.18 -1.28 -2.92
N ARG A 12 14.93 -1.26 -1.83
CA ARG A 12 15.92 -2.30 -1.48
C ARG A 12 15.34 -3.50 -0.73
N GLY A 13 14.12 -3.39 -0.21
CA GLY A 13 13.48 -4.46 0.57
C GLY A 13 13.97 -4.54 2.02
N GLU A 14 14.48 -3.43 2.57
CA GLU A 14 15.08 -3.38 3.91
C GLU A 14 14.01 -3.36 5.01
N LEU A 15 13.32 -4.49 5.23
CA LEU A 15 12.20 -4.60 6.17
C LEU A 15 12.53 -4.07 7.58
N TYR A 16 13.70 -4.43 8.12
CA TYR A 16 14.12 -3.96 9.45
C TYR A 16 14.26 -2.43 9.51
N ARG A 17 14.76 -1.82 8.44
CA ARG A 17 14.94 -0.37 8.38
C ARG A 17 13.61 0.34 8.25
N VAL A 18 12.71 -0.18 7.42
CA VAL A 18 11.34 0.34 7.32
C VAL A 18 10.61 0.23 8.66
N ARG A 19 10.73 -0.91 9.36
CA ARG A 19 10.17 -1.07 10.72
C ARG A 19 10.67 -0.02 11.68
N TYR A 20 11.99 0.18 11.74
CA TYR A 20 12.59 1.21 12.58
C TYR A 20 12.06 2.61 12.25
N LEU A 21 11.94 2.96 10.96
CA LEU A 21 11.42 4.26 10.54
C LEU A 21 9.95 4.46 10.93
N VAL A 22 9.11 3.44 10.72
CA VAL A 22 7.67 3.51 11.03
C VAL A 22 7.43 3.54 12.53
N GLU A 23 8.08 2.65 13.29
CA GLU A 23 7.78 2.45 14.72
C GLU A 23 8.49 3.45 15.63
N GLN A 24 9.69 3.91 15.26
CA GLN A 24 10.53 4.75 16.14
C GLN A 24 10.58 6.21 15.69
N ARG A 25 10.29 6.52 14.43
CA ARG A 25 10.36 7.88 13.88
C ARG A 25 9.03 8.43 13.39
N ASP A 26 7.94 7.66 13.51
CA ASP A 26 6.59 8.07 13.13
C ASP A 26 6.52 8.63 11.70
N VAL A 27 7.18 7.93 10.76
CA VAL A 27 7.25 8.38 9.37
C VAL A 27 5.94 8.09 8.64
N GLU A 28 5.41 9.10 7.93
CA GLU A 28 4.21 8.96 7.11
C GLU A 28 4.43 7.98 5.94
N LEU A 29 3.62 6.91 5.89
CA LEU A 29 3.73 5.85 4.88
C LEU A 29 3.11 6.18 3.51
N ASN A 30 2.25 7.19 3.48
CA ASN A 30 1.46 7.55 2.29
C ASN A 30 2.02 8.79 1.57
N VAL A 31 3.26 9.17 1.86
CA VAL A 31 3.96 10.24 1.17
C VAL A 31 4.18 9.92 -0.31
N LYS A 32 4.21 10.96 -1.13
CA LYS A 32 4.51 10.89 -2.56
C LYS A 32 5.85 11.55 -2.84
N ASP A 33 6.66 10.90 -3.68
CA ASP A 33 7.88 11.52 -4.18
C ASP A 33 7.62 12.45 -5.37
N LYS A 34 8.69 12.96 -5.99
CA LYS A 34 8.60 13.85 -7.17
C LYS A 34 8.00 13.19 -8.42
N TRP A 35 7.81 11.88 -8.43
CA TRP A 35 7.17 11.12 -9.50
C TRP A 35 5.79 10.61 -9.09
N ASP A 36 5.21 11.20 -8.04
CA ASP A 36 3.91 10.84 -7.48
C ASP A 36 3.83 9.35 -7.08
N SER A 37 4.96 8.77 -6.67
CA SER A 37 5.06 7.37 -6.28
C SER A 37 5.10 7.21 -4.76
N THR A 38 4.43 6.18 -4.26
CA THR A 38 4.36 5.87 -2.82
C THR A 38 5.43 4.84 -2.41
N PRO A 39 5.80 4.77 -1.12
CA PRO A 39 6.69 3.71 -0.61
C PRO A 39 6.18 2.30 -0.94
N LEU A 40 4.86 2.10 -0.83
CA LEU A 40 4.19 0.84 -1.18
C LEU A 40 4.41 0.47 -2.65
N TYR A 41 4.31 1.43 -3.57
CA TYR A 41 4.54 1.20 -4.99
C TYR A 41 5.95 0.64 -5.24
N TYR A 42 6.99 1.18 -4.60
CA TYR A 42 8.35 0.67 -4.76
C TYR A 42 8.55 -0.74 -4.20
N ALA A 43 7.94 -1.04 -3.05
CA ALA A 43 7.97 -2.41 -2.51
C ALA A 43 7.29 -3.40 -3.47
N CYS A 44 6.17 -3.02 -4.08
CA CYS A 44 5.47 -3.81 -5.08
C CYS A 44 6.30 -3.99 -6.36
N LEU A 45 6.86 -2.89 -6.88
CA LEU A 45 7.66 -2.86 -8.11
C LEU A 45 8.92 -3.69 -8.01
N CYS A 46 9.58 -3.67 -6.85
CA CYS A 46 10.81 -4.43 -6.61
C CYS A 46 10.57 -5.86 -6.11
N GLY A 47 9.32 -6.26 -5.86
CA GLY A 47 8.98 -7.65 -5.52
C GLY A 47 9.14 -8.03 -4.05
N HIS A 48 9.19 -7.06 -3.14
CA HIS A 48 9.45 -7.30 -1.71
C HIS A 48 8.17 -7.65 -0.96
N GLU A 49 7.70 -8.89 -1.12
CA GLU A 49 6.39 -9.33 -0.63
C GLU A 49 6.20 -9.13 0.88
N GLU A 50 7.16 -9.55 1.71
CA GLU A 50 7.09 -9.36 3.17
C GLU A 50 6.98 -7.88 3.56
N LEU A 51 7.66 -7.01 2.81
CA LEU A 51 7.60 -5.59 3.02
C LEU A 51 6.25 -5.00 2.59
N VAL A 52 5.67 -5.49 1.49
CA VAL A 52 4.32 -5.10 1.07
C VAL A 52 3.29 -5.46 2.15
N GLN A 53 3.37 -6.68 2.70
CA GLN A 53 2.50 -7.10 3.81
C GLN A 53 2.63 -6.16 5.02
N TYR A 54 3.88 -5.85 5.40
CA TYR A 54 4.15 -4.96 6.52
C TYR A 54 3.57 -3.55 6.29
N LEU A 55 3.82 -2.96 5.11
CA LEU A 55 3.32 -1.62 4.78
C LEU A 55 1.79 -1.55 4.82
N LEU A 56 1.10 -2.53 4.23
CA LEU A 56 -0.37 -2.61 4.25
C LEU A 56 -0.93 -2.81 5.67
N ALA A 57 -0.27 -3.64 6.49
CA ALA A 57 -0.66 -3.84 7.88
C ALA A 57 -0.52 -2.56 8.73
N ASN A 58 0.39 -1.65 8.34
CA ASN A 58 0.62 -0.36 9.01
C ASN A 58 -0.12 0.81 8.34
N GLY A 59 -1.11 0.56 7.48
CA GLY A 59 -1.98 1.60 6.94
C GLY A 59 -1.48 2.28 5.66
N ALA A 60 -0.58 1.65 4.91
CA ALA A 60 -0.31 2.07 3.54
C ALA A 60 -1.57 1.92 2.67
N LYS A 61 -1.93 2.99 1.96
CA LYS A 61 -3.13 3.07 1.14
C LYS A 61 -2.94 2.36 -0.19
N CYS A 62 -3.86 1.46 -0.51
CA CYS A 62 -3.93 0.76 -1.80
C CYS A 62 -5.40 0.58 -2.22
N GLU A 63 -6.13 1.68 -2.32
CA GLU A 63 -7.55 1.67 -2.65
C GLU A 63 -7.78 1.29 -4.12
N ALA A 64 -8.80 0.47 -4.38
CA ALA A 64 -9.18 0.09 -5.74
C ALA A 64 -9.67 1.31 -6.54
N ASN A 65 -9.43 1.34 -7.85
CA ASN A 65 -9.85 2.42 -8.74
C ASN A 65 -9.22 3.80 -8.40
N THR A 66 -8.13 3.80 -7.63
CA THR A 66 -7.31 4.99 -7.41
C THR A 66 -6.03 4.90 -8.22
N PHE A 67 -5.45 6.04 -8.57
CA PHE A 67 -4.18 6.09 -9.32
C PHE A 67 -3.08 5.30 -8.59
N ASP A 68 -2.94 5.46 -7.28
CA ASP A 68 -1.92 4.79 -6.48
C ASP A 68 -2.16 3.28 -6.37
N GLY A 69 -3.41 2.86 -6.14
CA GLY A 69 -3.76 1.44 -6.01
C GLY A 69 -3.68 0.67 -7.32
N GLU A 70 -4.02 1.29 -8.45
CA GLU A 70 -3.82 0.68 -9.76
C GLU A 70 -2.33 0.60 -10.11
N ARG A 71 -1.53 1.62 -9.80
CA ARG A 71 -0.06 1.58 -9.99
C ARG A 71 0.59 0.47 -9.18
N CYS A 72 0.19 0.25 -7.93
CA CYS A 72 0.71 -0.86 -7.13
C CYS A 72 0.35 -2.21 -7.76
N LEU A 73 -0.87 -2.35 -8.28
CA LEU A 73 -1.34 -3.59 -8.91
C LEU A 73 -0.64 -3.89 -10.25
N TYR A 74 -0.53 -2.89 -11.13
CA TYR A 74 0.15 -3.01 -12.42
C TYR A 74 1.66 -3.10 -12.28
N GLY A 75 2.23 -2.39 -11.30
CA GLY A 75 3.67 -2.38 -11.02
C GLY A 75 4.16 -3.61 -10.28
N ALA A 76 3.29 -4.42 -9.66
CA ALA A 76 3.70 -5.59 -8.89
C ALA A 76 4.55 -6.56 -9.72
N LEU A 77 5.75 -6.88 -9.20
CA LEU A 77 6.73 -7.72 -9.87
C LEU A 77 6.22 -9.15 -10.12
N ASN A 78 5.48 -9.71 -9.17
CA ASN A 78 5.04 -11.09 -9.19
C ASN A 78 3.54 -11.23 -8.88
N ASP A 79 2.97 -12.38 -9.26
CA ASP A 79 1.55 -12.65 -9.03
C ASP A 79 1.19 -12.78 -7.55
N SER A 80 2.15 -13.13 -6.70
CA SER A 80 1.94 -13.22 -5.26
C SER A 80 1.53 -11.87 -4.68
N ILE A 81 2.31 -10.81 -4.99
CA ILE A 81 1.99 -9.44 -4.59
C ILE A 81 0.67 -8.98 -5.22
N ARG A 82 0.38 -9.32 -6.48
CA ARG A 82 -0.92 -8.97 -7.09
C ARG A 82 -2.10 -9.60 -6.36
N ARG A 83 -2.00 -10.87 -5.97
CA ARG A 83 -3.03 -11.55 -5.19
C ARG A 83 -3.19 -10.89 -3.83
N LEU A 84 -2.08 -10.67 -3.13
CA LEU A 84 -2.05 -9.99 -1.84
C LEU A 84 -2.73 -8.61 -1.88
N LEU A 85 -2.43 -7.77 -2.86
CA LEU A 85 -3.07 -6.45 -3.03
C LEU A 85 -4.58 -6.59 -3.31
N LYS A 86 -4.99 -7.57 -4.11
CA LYS A 86 -6.41 -7.86 -4.38
C LYS A 86 -7.15 -8.39 -3.16
N ASP A 87 -6.50 -9.22 -2.35
CA ASP A 87 -7.07 -9.79 -1.13
C ASP A 87 -7.23 -8.70 -0.06
N TYR A 88 -6.23 -7.83 0.08
CA TYR A 88 -6.34 -6.64 0.93
C TYR A 88 -7.52 -5.74 0.49
N LYS A 89 -7.71 -5.52 -0.82
CA LYS A 89 -8.85 -4.78 -1.38
C LYS A 89 -10.21 -5.39 -1.01
N GLN A 90 -10.34 -6.72 -1.00
CA GLN A 90 -11.60 -7.40 -0.66
C GLN A 90 -11.99 -7.24 0.82
N ILE A 91 -11.01 -7.11 1.70
CA ILE A 91 -11.23 -6.89 3.13
C ILE A 91 -11.82 -5.49 3.37
N THR A 92 -11.33 -4.46 2.67
CA THR A 92 -11.83 -3.08 2.80
C THR A 92 -13.14 -2.82 2.03
N ALA A 93 -13.36 -3.49 0.89
CA ALA A 93 -14.61 -3.34 0.14
C ALA A 93 -15.81 -4.00 0.85
N LYS A 94 -15.61 -5.16 1.51
CA LYS A 94 -16.68 -5.82 2.28
C LYS A 94 -17.16 -5.01 3.49
N SER A 95 -16.35 -4.10 4.04
CA SER A 95 -16.78 -3.19 5.10
C SER A 95 -17.49 -1.94 4.58
N MET A 96 -17.36 -1.58 3.30
CA MET A 96 -17.98 -0.37 2.72
C MET A 96 -19.19 -0.64 1.80
N GLN A 97 -19.40 -1.87 1.31
CA GLN A 97 -20.41 -2.13 0.27
C GLN A 97 -21.83 -2.50 0.73
N ARG A 98 -22.13 -2.57 2.03
CA ARG A 98 -23.49 -2.98 2.47
C ARG A 98 -24.46 -1.88 2.86
N ASP A 99 -24.00 -0.67 3.21
CA ASP A 99 -24.91 0.26 3.91
C ASP A 99 -25.42 1.44 3.07
N TYR A 100 -24.91 1.69 1.85
CA TYR A 100 -25.30 2.90 1.08
C TYR A 100 -26.24 2.67 -0.11
N TYR A 101 -26.32 1.45 -0.66
CA TYR A 101 -27.18 1.19 -1.82
C TYR A 101 -28.57 0.66 -1.45
N ASP A 102 -28.69 -0.13 -0.37
CA ASP A 102 -29.98 -0.65 0.07
C ASP A 102 -30.85 0.44 0.71
N ASP A 103 -30.25 1.45 1.35
CA ASP A 103 -30.96 2.54 2.03
C ASP A 103 -31.56 3.57 1.04
N PHE A 104 -30.98 3.69 -0.16
CA PHE A 104 -31.46 4.58 -1.21
C PHE A 104 -32.73 4.05 -1.91
N LEU A 105 -32.93 2.73 -1.94
CA LEU A 105 -34.06 2.08 -2.62
C LEU A 105 -35.28 1.86 -1.71
N GLN A 106 -35.20 2.23 -0.42
CA GLN A 106 -36.29 2.09 0.55
C GLN A 106 -37.10 3.39 0.78
N ARG A 107 -36.91 4.44 -0.04
CA ARG A 107 -37.70 5.69 0.05
C ARG A 107 -38.57 5.93 -1.17
#